data_AF-A0A953Q3Q4-F1
#
_entry.id   AF-A0A953Q3Q4-F1
#
_cell.length_a   1.000
_cell.length_b   1.000
_cell.length_c   1.000
_cell.angle_alpha   90.00
_cell.angle_beta   90.00
_cell.angle_gamma   90.00
#
_symmetry.space_group_name_H-M   'P 1'
#
loop_
_entity.id
_entity.type
_entity.pdbx_description
1 polymer ?
#
loop_
_entity_poly.entity_id
_entity_poly.type
_entity_poly.pdbx_seq_one_letter_code
_entity_poly.pdbx_strand_id
1 'polypeptide(L)'
;LLLLMLGVMWGLGGIGYGISLVRLGLSFTYSVLFSVTTVCGALLPFCFRLQSQPLHLVTFFLGLLFCVLGAVAVGRAAARRSLERKEGSDQISSLAVPVPRGSYASSLLIVLLAGVFSTAMGMALVLNEGLVSGMVKGGVSAVVAPLLVWVPLGMGSGMVSIAFGLFCAHRSASLPGLYQAFPLRNWVLVTIMGVLGFGVLLLYGLGASAEGHPSKNVAWAVYMTSYILFGNGFGLITREWKDCSVRTHVELMAGIALLLGAIGSLAVS
;
A
#
# COMPACT_ATOMS: atom_id res chain seq x y z
N LEU A 1 -5.39 -19.76 -11.87
CA LEU A 1 -6.50 -19.55 -10.90
C LEU A 1 -6.02 -18.93 -9.59
N LEU A 2 -5.01 -19.50 -8.91
CA LEU A 2 -4.47 -18.96 -7.65
C LEU A 2 -4.03 -17.49 -7.73
N LEU A 3 -3.32 -17.10 -8.80
CA LEU A 3 -2.93 -15.70 -9.04
C LEU A 3 -4.11 -14.75 -9.15
N LEU A 4 -5.21 -15.19 -9.77
CA LEU A 4 -6.42 -14.37 -9.87
C LEU A 4 -7.07 -14.20 -8.49
N MET A 5 -7.12 -15.26 -7.67
CA MET A 5 -7.67 -15.19 -6.31
C MET A 5 -6.84 -14.27 -5.40
N LEU A 6 -5.51 -14.35 -5.46
CA LEU A 6 -4.62 -13.42 -4.77
C LEU A 6 -4.81 -11.99 -5.28
N GLY A 7 -5.06 -11.83 -6.58
CA GLY A 7 -5.38 -10.54 -7.19
C GLY A 7 -6.68 -9.96 -6.67
N VAL A 8 -7.71 -10.79 -6.49
CA VAL A 8 -9.00 -10.40 -5.87
C VAL A 8 -8.77 -9.91 -4.44
N MET A 9 -7.98 -10.64 -3.63
CA MET A 9 -7.63 -10.21 -2.28
C MET A 9 -6.88 -8.87 -2.29
N TRP A 10 -5.90 -8.72 -3.17
CA TRP A 10 -5.18 -7.46 -3.32
C TRP A 10 -6.10 -6.29 -3.73
N GLY A 11 -7.06 -6.54 -4.63
CA GLY A 11 -8.08 -5.55 -5.02
C GLY A 11 -9.01 -5.14 -3.88
N LEU A 12 -9.42 -6.07 -3.01
CA LEU A 12 -10.16 -5.74 -1.79
C LEU A 12 -9.31 -4.85 -0.85
N GLY A 13 -8.02 -5.15 -0.74
CA GLY A 13 -7.06 -4.28 -0.05
C GLY A 13 -7.00 -2.88 -0.65
N GLY A 14 -6.96 -2.77 -1.98
CA GLY A 14 -6.97 -1.50 -2.70
C GLY A 14 -8.21 -0.64 -2.46
N ILE A 15 -9.40 -1.25 -2.36
CA ILE A 15 -10.63 -0.53 -2.00
C ILE A 15 -10.54 0.02 -0.57
N GLY A 16 -10.11 -0.81 0.39
CA GLY A 16 -9.95 -0.40 1.78
C GLY A 16 -8.89 0.70 1.94
N TYR A 17 -7.82 0.63 1.15
CA TYR A 17 -6.81 1.69 1.04
C TYR A 17 -7.42 3.01 0.56
N GLY A 18 -8.19 3.00 -0.54
CA GLY A 18 -8.86 4.20 -1.06
C GLY A 18 -9.82 4.85 -0.05
N ILE A 19 -10.61 4.04 0.64
CA ILE A 19 -11.51 4.50 1.71
C ILE A 19 -10.71 5.12 2.87
N SER A 20 -9.60 4.50 3.24
CA SER A 20 -8.74 4.97 4.33
C SER A 20 -8.05 6.29 4.00
N LEU A 21 -7.59 6.50 2.76
CA LEU A 21 -7.01 7.77 2.33
C LEU A 21 -7.96 8.96 2.53
N VAL A 22 -9.25 8.75 2.26
CA VAL A 22 -10.28 9.77 2.48
C VAL A 22 -10.55 9.93 3.97
N ARG A 23 -10.74 8.84 4.72
CA ARG A 23 -11.17 8.91 6.13
C ARG A 23 -10.07 9.32 7.12
N LEU A 24 -8.83 8.92 6.86
CA LEU A 24 -7.71 9.03 7.79
C LEU A 24 -6.61 9.99 7.30
N GLY A 25 -6.60 10.31 6.01
CA GLY A 25 -5.56 11.13 5.40
C GLY A 25 -4.46 10.34 4.69
N LEU A 26 -3.64 11.05 3.92
CA LEU A 26 -2.56 10.48 3.12
C LEU A 26 -1.46 9.94 4.05
N SER A 27 -0.83 10.82 4.84
CA SER A 27 0.30 10.46 5.71
C SER A 27 0.03 9.23 6.58
N PHE A 28 -1.15 9.21 7.23
CA PHE A 28 -1.55 8.13 8.11
C PHE A 28 -1.73 6.81 7.36
N THR A 29 -2.52 6.85 6.28
CA THR A 29 -2.88 5.64 5.52
C THR A 29 -1.65 5.00 4.91
N TYR A 30 -0.77 5.78 4.27
CA TYR A 30 0.49 5.26 3.72
C TYR A 30 1.35 4.61 4.82
N SER A 31 1.54 5.30 5.94
CA SER A 31 2.40 4.80 7.02
C SER A 31 1.88 3.48 7.61
N VAL A 32 0.59 3.40 7.97
CA VAL A 32 0.02 2.22 8.62
C VAL A 32 -0.15 1.06 7.64
N LEU A 33 -0.73 1.32 6.45
CA LEU A 33 -1.04 0.28 5.47
C LEU A 33 0.23 -0.44 5.02
N PHE A 34 1.25 0.30 4.56
CA PHE A 34 2.46 -0.30 4.02
C PHE A 34 3.32 -0.97 5.10
N SER A 35 3.25 -0.49 6.34
CA SER A 35 3.92 -1.16 7.48
C SER A 35 3.29 -2.52 7.79
N VAL A 36 1.95 -2.59 7.85
CA VAL A 36 1.24 -3.86 8.03
C VAL A 36 1.49 -4.80 6.86
N THR A 37 1.44 -4.30 5.62
CA THR A 37 1.74 -5.10 4.43
C THR A 37 3.18 -5.63 4.44
N THR A 38 4.16 -4.86 4.90
CA THR A 38 5.56 -5.30 5.00
C THR A 38 5.72 -6.39 6.06
N VAL A 39 5.17 -6.18 7.25
CA VAL A 39 5.21 -7.15 8.35
C VAL A 39 4.55 -8.46 7.97
N CYS A 40 3.30 -8.40 7.52
CA CYS A 40 2.57 -9.60 7.15
C CYS A 40 3.16 -10.25 5.89
N GLY A 41 3.67 -9.46 4.95
CA GLY A 41 4.36 -9.93 3.75
C GLY A 41 5.67 -10.65 4.07
N ALA A 42 6.34 -10.28 5.15
CA ALA A 42 7.51 -11.01 5.65
C ALA A 42 7.09 -12.26 6.44
N LEU A 43 6.11 -12.15 7.35
CA LEU A 43 5.66 -13.25 8.21
C LEU A 43 4.99 -14.41 7.45
N LEU A 44 4.11 -14.11 6.48
CA LEU A 44 3.28 -15.12 5.82
C LEU A 44 4.11 -16.18 5.08
N PRO A 45 5.09 -15.83 4.23
CA PRO A 45 5.99 -16.81 3.61
C PRO A 45 6.69 -17.74 4.60
N PHE A 46 7.11 -17.23 5.77
CA PHE A 46 7.75 -18.04 6.82
C PHE A 46 6.75 -19.01 7.46
N CYS A 47 5.55 -18.54 7.81
CA CYS A 47 4.51 -19.38 8.40
C CYS A 47 4.12 -20.54 7.48
N PHE A 48 4.08 -20.30 6.17
CA PHE A 48 3.78 -21.31 5.16
C PHE A 48 5.01 -22.11 4.69
N ARG A 49 6.18 -21.93 5.31
CA ARG A 49 7.45 -22.61 4.95
C ARG A 49 7.84 -22.48 3.48
N LEU A 50 7.45 -21.37 2.85
CA LEU A 50 7.77 -21.07 1.45
C LEU A 50 9.17 -20.47 1.29
N GLN A 51 9.75 -20.00 2.40
CA GLN A 51 11.08 -19.39 2.43
C GLN A 51 11.88 -19.95 3.62
N SER A 52 13.21 -20.08 3.45
CA SER A 52 14.14 -20.48 4.52
C SER A 52 14.07 -19.51 5.70
N GLN A 53 14.32 -19.98 6.93
CA GLN A 53 14.28 -19.12 8.13
C GLN A 53 15.15 -17.86 7.97
N PRO A 54 14.72 -16.72 8.54
CA PRO A 54 15.52 -15.50 8.46
C PRO A 54 16.88 -15.74 9.10
N LEU A 55 17.92 -15.14 8.52
CA LEU A 55 19.31 -15.35 8.93
C LEU A 55 19.53 -14.81 10.35
N HIS A 56 18.81 -13.73 10.69
CA HIS A 56 18.84 -13.10 12.00
C HIS A 56 17.42 -12.98 12.60
N LEU A 57 17.01 -13.97 13.38
CA LEU A 57 15.72 -13.99 14.08
C LEU A 57 15.49 -12.75 14.97
N VAL A 58 16.56 -12.24 15.59
CA VAL A 58 16.49 -11.11 16.53
C VAL A 58 16.11 -9.82 15.81
N THR A 59 16.75 -9.49 14.68
CA THR A 59 16.43 -8.29 13.90
C THR A 59 15.04 -8.38 13.28
N PHE A 60 14.59 -9.59 12.94
CA PHE A 60 13.23 -9.83 12.47
C PHE A 60 12.17 -9.48 13.52
N PHE A 61 12.29 -10.02 14.74
CA PHE A 61 11.35 -9.70 15.82
C PHE A 61 11.44 -8.24 16.28
N LEU A 62 12.64 -7.65 16.23
CA LEU A 62 12.83 -6.23 16.53
C LEU A 62 12.10 -5.34 15.51
N GLY A 63 12.15 -5.69 14.22
CA GLY A 63 11.41 -4.99 13.18
C GLY A 63 9.91 -5.12 13.33
N LEU A 64 9.42 -6.31 13.69
CA LEU A 64 8.01 -6.50 14.03
C LEU A 64 7.57 -5.60 15.19
N LEU A 65 8.38 -5.52 16.25
CA LEU A 65 8.14 -4.67 17.41
C LEU A 65 8.09 -3.19 17.02
N PHE A 66 9.06 -2.70 16.23
CA PHE A 66 9.09 -1.32 15.76
C PHE A 66 7.91 -0.97 14.84
N CYS A 67 7.43 -1.90 14.03
CA CYS A 67 6.21 -1.69 13.25
C CYS A 67 4.98 -1.50 14.13
N VAL A 68 4.82 -2.33 15.17
CA VAL A 68 3.69 -2.19 16.11
C VAL A 68 3.78 -0.87 16.86
N LEU A 69 4.96 -0.53 17.40
CA LEU A 69 5.17 0.73 18.13
C LEU A 69 4.96 1.96 17.24
N GLY A 70 5.46 1.93 16.00
CA GLY A 70 5.27 2.99 15.02
C GLY A 70 3.80 3.15 14.62
N ALA A 71 3.09 2.05 14.37
CA ALA A 71 1.65 2.09 14.06
C ALA A 71 0.82 2.63 15.24
N VAL A 72 1.17 2.26 16.48
CA VAL A 72 0.53 2.82 17.68
C VAL A 72 0.83 4.31 17.84
N ALA A 73 2.06 4.75 17.61
CA ALA A 73 2.44 6.16 17.69
C ALA A 73 1.70 7.01 16.63
N VAL A 74 1.70 6.57 15.38
CA VAL A 74 0.95 7.20 14.27
C VAL A 74 -0.56 7.16 14.57
N GLY A 75 -1.06 6.04 15.10
CA GLY A 75 -2.43 5.84 15.61
C GLY A 75 -2.84 6.87 16.67
N ARG A 76 -1.96 7.15 17.63
CA ARG A 76 -2.20 8.13 18.68
C ARG A 76 -2.16 9.56 18.13
N ALA A 77 -1.22 9.86 17.25
CA ALA A 77 -1.13 11.16 16.59
C ALA A 77 -2.40 11.46 15.77
N ALA A 78 -2.90 10.49 15.00
CA ALA A 78 -4.14 10.67 14.24
C ALA A 78 -5.38 10.80 15.14
N ALA A 79 -5.46 10.03 16.23
CA ALA A 79 -6.54 10.18 17.20
C ALA A 79 -6.51 11.57 17.86
N ARG A 80 -5.33 12.07 18.27
CA ARG A 80 -5.19 13.44 18.78
C ARG A 80 -5.58 14.47 17.74
N ARG A 81 -5.14 14.32 16.49
CA ARG A 81 -5.54 15.20 15.39
C ARG A 81 -7.05 15.26 15.23
N SER A 82 -7.75 14.14 15.36
CA SER A 82 -9.21 14.11 15.27
C SER A 82 -9.90 14.86 16.41
N LEU A 83 -9.29 14.91 17.60
CA LEU A 83 -9.78 15.65 18.78
C LEU A 83 -9.41 17.14 18.74
N GLU A 84 -8.23 17.47 18.20
CA GLU A 84 -7.76 18.85 18.00
C GLU A 84 -8.55 19.58 16.90
N ARG A 85 -9.19 18.83 16.02
CA ARG A 85 -10.07 19.36 14.99
C ARG A 85 -11.41 19.79 15.60
N LYS A 86 -11.63 21.10 15.73
CA LYS A 86 -12.98 21.65 15.98
C LYS A 86 -13.94 21.15 14.89
N GLU A 87 -15.20 20.86 15.27
CA GLU A 87 -16.28 20.27 14.45
C GLU A 87 -16.64 21.03 13.13
N GLY A 88 -15.87 22.03 12.70
CA GLY A 88 -16.19 22.90 11.56
C GLY A 88 -15.16 23.01 10.44
N SER A 89 -14.08 22.22 10.39
CA SER A 89 -13.17 22.22 9.23
C SER A 89 -13.46 21.06 8.27
N ASP A 90 -14.25 21.32 7.23
CA ASP A 90 -14.72 20.34 6.24
C ASP A 90 -13.65 19.81 5.25
N GLN A 91 -12.36 19.92 5.54
CA GLN A 91 -11.31 19.36 4.67
C GLN A 91 -10.97 17.92 5.04
N ILE A 92 -11.87 16.97 4.75
CA ILE A 92 -11.58 15.53 4.81
C ILE A 92 -10.75 15.19 3.56
N SER A 93 -9.45 15.47 3.58
CA SER A 93 -8.54 15.37 2.42
C SER A 93 -9.00 16.22 1.22
N SER A 94 -8.08 16.75 0.43
CA SER A 94 -8.42 17.36 -0.87
C SER A 94 -8.90 16.34 -1.92
N LEU A 95 -9.24 15.12 -1.50
CA LEU A 95 -9.66 14.02 -2.37
C LEU A 95 -11.17 14.12 -2.53
N ALA A 96 -11.60 14.49 -3.74
CA ALA A 96 -12.99 14.77 -4.13
C ALA A 96 -13.88 13.51 -4.22
N VAL A 97 -13.89 12.66 -3.19
CA VAL A 97 -14.74 11.46 -3.13
C VAL A 97 -15.59 11.50 -1.86
N PRO A 98 -16.93 11.58 -1.97
CA PRO A 98 -17.80 11.51 -0.80
C PRO A 98 -17.83 10.09 -0.25
N VAL A 99 -17.02 9.83 0.78
CA VAL A 99 -17.04 8.59 1.55
C VAL A 99 -17.84 8.83 2.83
N PRO A 100 -18.83 7.98 3.19
CA PRO A 100 -19.57 8.13 4.43
C PRO A 100 -18.64 8.22 5.64
N ARG A 101 -18.87 9.21 6.51
CA ARG A 101 -18.12 9.41 7.76
C ARG A 101 -18.25 8.15 8.61
N GLY A 102 -17.13 7.47 8.86
CA GLY A 102 -17.05 6.33 9.76
C GLY A 102 -16.39 6.73 11.08
N SER A 103 -16.61 5.96 12.14
CA SER A 103 -15.86 6.16 13.38
C SER A 103 -14.36 5.96 13.14
N TYR A 104 -13.51 6.59 13.95
CA TYR A 104 -12.06 6.41 13.87
C TYR A 104 -11.65 4.93 13.97
N ALA A 105 -12.25 4.20 14.93
CA ALA A 105 -12.03 2.76 15.10
C ALA A 105 -12.37 1.95 13.85
N SER A 106 -13.48 2.27 13.16
CA SER A 106 -13.85 1.60 11.91
C SER A 106 -12.85 1.86 10.79
N SER A 107 -12.34 3.08 10.70
CA SER A 107 -11.36 3.47 9.68
C SER A 107 -10.01 2.81 9.94
N LEU A 108 -9.60 2.73 11.21
CA LEU A 108 -8.41 2.01 11.64
C LEU A 108 -8.52 0.51 11.30
N LEU A 109 -9.66 -0.12 11.59
CA LEU A 109 -9.88 -1.52 11.24
C LEU A 109 -9.79 -1.74 9.73
N ILE A 110 -10.38 -0.85 8.93
CA ILE A 110 -10.34 -0.93 7.46
C ILE A 110 -8.90 -0.83 6.95
N VAL A 111 -8.08 0.11 7.44
CA VAL A 111 -6.69 0.24 6.98
C VAL A 111 -5.83 -0.96 7.39
N LEU A 112 -6.06 -1.53 8.57
CA LEU A 112 -5.36 -2.74 9.02
C LEU A 112 -5.72 -3.95 8.15
N LEU A 113 -7.02 -4.17 7.90
CA LEU A 113 -7.49 -5.25 7.03
C LEU A 113 -7.01 -5.05 5.58
N ALA A 114 -7.02 -3.81 5.09
CA ALA A 114 -6.50 -3.47 3.77
C ALA A 114 -5.00 -3.77 3.66
N GLY A 115 -4.23 -3.48 4.70
CA GLY A 115 -2.81 -3.82 4.79
C GLY A 115 -2.58 -5.34 4.75
N VAL A 116 -3.37 -6.11 5.50
CA VAL A 116 -3.30 -7.59 5.52
C VAL A 116 -3.66 -8.17 4.16
N PHE A 117 -4.75 -7.72 3.54
CA PHE A 117 -5.14 -8.20 2.21
C PHE A 117 -4.15 -7.80 1.12
N SER A 118 -3.46 -6.66 1.27
CA SER A 118 -2.43 -6.23 0.32
C SER A 118 -1.19 -7.11 0.33
N THR A 119 -1.01 -7.97 1.34
CA THR A 119 0.11 -8.93 1.38
C THR A 119 0.01 -10.00 0.30
N ALA A 120 -1.20 -10.24 -0.22
CA ALA A 120 -1.45 -11.15 -1.34
C ALA A 120 -0.60 -10.81 -2.57
N MET A 121 -0.28 -9.52 -2.75
CA MET A 121 0.62 -9.02 -3.79
C MET A 121 2.03 -9.61 -3.66
N GLY A 122 2.65 -9.51 -2.48
CA GLY A 122 3.98 -10.07 -2.23
C GLY A 122 3.96 -11.60 -2.24
N MET A 123 2.92 -12.20 -1.66
CA MET A 123 2.75 -13.66 -1.61
C MET A 123 2.65 -14.29 -3.01
N ALA A 124 2.01 -13.60 -3.95
CA ALA A 124 1.92 -14.06 -5.33
C ALA A 124 3.29 -14.19 -6.00
N LEU A 125 4.23 -13.28 -5.73
CA LEU A 125 5.61 -13.39 -6.23
C LEU A 125 6.33 -14.59 -5.60
N VAL A 126 6.25 -14.72 -4.27
CA VAL A 126 6.94 -15.80 -3.52
C VAL A 126 6.46 -17.18 -3.99
N LEU A 127 5.14 -17.36 -4.13
CA LEU A 127 4.55 -18.62 -4.59
C LEU A 127 4.94 -18.98 -6.04
N ASN A 128 5.32 -17.99 -6.85
CA ASN A 128 5.61 -18.17 -8.27
C ASN A 128 7.10 -17.97 -8.59
N GLU A 129 7.99 -17.98 -7.59
CA GLU A 129 9.43 -17.86 -7.84
C GLU A 129 9.97 -18.97 -8.75
N GLY A 130 9.44 -20.19 -8.65
CA GLY A 130 9.79 -21.29 -9.55
C GLY A 130 9.42 -21.00 -11.01
N LEU A 131 8.28 -20.34 -11.23
CA LEU A 131 7.82 -19.95 -12.57
C LEU A 131 8.68 -18.81 -13.12
N VAL A 132 8.96 -17.78 -12.29
CA VAL A 132 9.84 -16.66 -12.66
C VAL A 132 11.25 -17.15 -13.00
N SER A 133 11.85 -17.98 -12.14
CA SER A 133 13.20 -18.51 -12.38
C SER A 133 13.26 -19.45 -13.59
N GLY A 134 12.20 -20.23 -13.84
CA GLY A 134 12.07 -21.06 -15.05
C GLY A 134 12.03 -20.22 -16.33
N MET A 135 11.29 -19.10 -16.34
CA MET A 135 11.23 -18.19 -17.49
C MET A 135 12.56 -17.50 -17.75
N VAL A 136 13.28 -17.08 -16.70
CA VAL A 136 14.61 -16.50 -16.84
C VAL A 136 15.60 -17.51 -17.43
N LYS A 137 15.57 -18.76 -16.97
CA LYS A 137 16.37 -19.85 -17.57
C LYS A 137 15.99 -20.14 -19.03
N GLY A 138 14.72 -19.93 -19.40
CA GLY A 138 14.22 -20.03 -20.76
C GLY A 138 14.58 -18.83 -21.66
N GLY A 139 15.36 -17.86 -21.19
CA GLY A 139 15.82 -16.71 -21.96
C GLY A 139 14.93 -15.46 -21.85
N VAL A 140 13.90 -15.46 -21.01
CA VAL A 140 13.09 -14.26 -20.73
C VAL A 140 13.89 -13.31 -19.84
N SER A 141 13.88 -12.01 -20.15
CA SER A 141 14.55 -11.00 -19.32
C SER A 141 14.06 -11.06 -17.86
N ALA A 142 14.99 -10.96 -16.91
CA ALA A 142 14.72 -10.93 -15.46
C ALA A 142 13.79 -9.75 -15.05
N VAL A 143 13.74 -8.71 -15.88
CA VAL A 143 12.85 -7.55 -15.69
C VAL A 143 11.40 -7.92 -16.02
N VAL A 144 11.21 -8.71 -17.09
CA VAL A 144 9.88 -9.03 -17.64
C VAL A 144 9.27 -10.26 -16.97
N ALA A 145 10.10 -11.21 -16.53
CA ALA A 145 9.62 -12.46 -15.92
C ALA A 145 8.67 -12.23 -14.72
N PRO A 146 8.95 -11.31 -13.76
CA PRO A 146 7.99 -10.98 -12.71
C PRO A 146 6.69 -10.32 -13.22
N LEU A 147 6.76 -9.53 -14.30
CA LEU A 147 5.58 -8.86 -14.89
C LEU A 147 4.52 -9.84 -15.37
N LEU A 148 4.93 -11.03 -15.82
CA LEU A 148 4.00 -12.09 -16.22
C LEU A 148 3.20 -12.66 -15.05
N VAL A 149 3.71 -12.55 -13.81
CA VAL A 149 2.97 -12.88 -12.58
C VAL A 149 2.04 -11.72 -12.19
N TRP A 150 2.50 -10.48 -12.39
CA TRP A 150 1.75 -9.27 -12.07
C TRP A 150 0.52 -9.06 -12.95
N VAL A 151 0.54 -9.47 -14.21
CA VAL A 151 -0.61 -9.28 -15.13
C VAL A 151 -1.87 -10.04 -14.66
N PRO A 152 -1.85 -11.36 -14.42
CA PRO A 152 -3.02 -12.08 -13.88
C PRO A 152 -3.45 -11.56 -12.51
N LEU A 153 -2.50 -11.17 -11.65
CA LEU A 153 -2.80 -10.56 -10.35
C LEU A 153 -3.56 -9.24 -10.53
N GLY A 154 -3.08 -8.39 -11.43
CA GLY A 154 -3.69 -7.10 -11.79
C GLY A 154 -5.07 -7.26 -12.40
N MET A 155 -5.29 -8.30 -13.21
CA MET A 155 -6.64 -8.63 -13.71
C MET A 155 -7.59 -8.96 -12.56
N GLY A 156 -7.18 -9.80 -11.60
CA GLY A 156 -7.98 -10.13 -10.42
C GLY A 156 -8.32 -8.89 -9.58
N SER A 157 -7.34 -8.02 -9.35
CA SER A 157 -7.56 -6.74 -8.65
C SER A 157 -8.48 -5.81 -9.45
N GLY A 158 -8.28 -5.71 -10.76
CA GLY A 158 -9.08 -4.88 -11.65
C GLY A 158 -10.54 -5.30 -11.67
N MET A 159 -10.83 -6.61 -11.67
CA MET A 159 -12.20 -7.13 -11.61
C MET A 159 -12.94 -6.63 -10.36
N VAL A 160 -12.29 -6.68 -9.20
CA VAL A 160 -12.88 -6.24 -7.93
C VAL A 160 -13.08 -4.71 -7.93
N SER A 161 -12.07 -3.96 -8.34
CA SER A 161 -12.14 -2.49 -8.39
C SER A 161 -13.19 -1.98 -9.37
N ILE A 162 -13.31 -2.59 -10.56
CA ILE A 162 -14.32 -2.26 -11.55
C ILE A 162 -15.71 -2.60 -11.03
N ALA A 163 -15.89 -3.81 -10.49
CA ALA A 163 -17.19 -4.23 -9.94
C ALA A 163 -17.66 -3.30 -8.81
N PHE A 164 -16.76 -2.97 -7.87
CA PHE A 164 -17.06 -2.04 -6.78
C PHE A 164 -17.34 -0.62 -7.29
N GLY A 165 -16.53 -0.12 -8.23
CA GLY A 165 -16.73 1.19 -8.86
C GLY A 165 -18.07 1.30 -9.58
N LEU A 166 -18.45 0.28 -10.36
CA LEU A 166 -19.75 0.22 -11.05
C LEU A 166 -20.92 0.10 -10.06
N PHE A 167 -20.75 -0.67 -8.98
CA PHE A 167 -21.75 -0.75 -7.92
C PHE A 167 -21.98 0.62 -7.27
N CYS A 168 -20.91 1.34 -6.93
CA CYS A 168 -21.01 2.70 -6.41
C CYS A 168 -21.66 3.64 -7.41
N ALA A 169 -21.24 3.62 -8.67
CA ALA A 169 -21.77 4.49 -9.73
C ALA A 169 -23.26 4.26 -10.00
N HIS A 170 -23.73 3.01 -9.97
CA HIS A 170 -25.15 2.68 -10.04
C HIS A 170 -25.90 3.29 -8.85
N ARG A 171 -25.38 3.11 -7.62
CA ARG A 171 -26.05 3.57 -6.41
C ARG A 171 -26.13 5.09 -6.30
N SER A 172 -25.12 5.81 -6.79
CA SER A 172 -25.08 7.27 -6.80
C SER A 172 -25.72 7.90 -8.05
N ALA A 173 -26.35 7.11 -8.92
CA ALA A 173 -26.92 7.55 -10.20
C ALA A 173 -25.93 8.35 -11.09
N SER A 174 -24.63 8.13 -10.91
CA SER A 174 -23.56 8.89 -11.57
C SER A 174 -23.01 8.18 -12.82
N LEU A 175 -23.64 7.08 -13.26
CA LEU A 175 -23.31 6.38 -14.50
C LEU A 175 -23.28 7.26 -15.74
N PRO A 176 -24.25 8.18 -15.96
CA PRO A 176 -24.17 9.08 -17.11
C PRO A 176 -22.94 9.99 -17.08
N GLY A 177 -22.45 10.32 -15.87
CA GLY A 177 -21.26 11.15 -15.65
C GLY A 177 -19.94 10.50 -16.11
N LEU A 178 -19.89 9.17 -16.27
CA LEU A 178 -18.73 8.47 -16.86
C LEU A 178 -18.52 8.82 -18.34
N TYR A 179 -19.58 9.16 -19.06
CA TYR A 179 -19.54 9.40 -20.51
C TYR A 179 -19.82 10.85 -20.90
N GLN A 180 -20.52 11.63 -20.06
CA GLN A 180 -20.98 12.98 -20.43
C GLN A 180 -20.00 14.11 -20.10
N ALA A 181 -19.09 13.96 -19.14
CA ALA A 181 -18.18 15.03 -18.72
C ALA A 181 -16.74 14.79 -19.20
N PHE A 182 -16.30 15.51 -20.22
CA PHE A 182 -14.90 15.51 -20.75
C PHE A 182 -14.31 14.10 -20.97
N PRO A 183 -14.92 13.27 -21.83
CA PRO A 183 -14.56 11.85 -21.96
C PRO A 183 -13.09 11.66 -22.31
N LEU A 184 -12.56 12.40 -23.30
CA LEU A 184 -11.16 12.26 -23.72
C LEU A 184 -10.18 12.61 -22.60
N ARG A 185 -10.40 13.71 -21.87
CA ARG A 185 -9.52 14.11 -20.77
C ARG A 185 -9.50 13.07 -19.67
N ASN A 186 -10.65 12.54 -19.29
CA ASN A 186 -10.74 11.53 -18.24
C ASN A 186 -10.11 10.20 -18.69
N TRP A 187 -10.32 9.77 -19.93
CA TRP A 187 -9.67 8.58 -20.48
C TRP A 187 -8.15 8.74 -20.53
N VAL A 188 -7.64 9.90 -20.94
CA VAL A 188 -6.21 10.20 -20.93
C VAL A 188 -5.65 10.17 -19.51
N LEU A 189 -6.31 10.82 -18.55
CA LEU A 189 -5.88 10.83 -17.15
C LEU A 189 -5.89 9.43 -16.52
N VAL A 190 -6.93 8.63 -16.75
CA VAL A 190 -7.00 7.24 -16.27
C VAL A 190 -5.90 6.38 -16.89
N THR A 191 -5.62 6.58 -18.19
CA THR A 191 -4.54 5.86 -18.87
C THR A 191 -3.18 6.26 -18.29
N ILE A 192 -2.93 7.54 -18.07
CA ILE A 192 -1.70 8.02 -17.43
C ILE A 192 -1.56 7.43 -16.03
N MET A 193 -2.63 7.42 -15.21
CA MET A 193 -2.60 6.80 -13.89
C MET A 193 -2.26 5.31 -13.95
N GLY A 194 -2.84 4.58 -14.91
CA GLY A 194 -2.55 3.16 -15.12
C GLY A 194 -1.11 2.92 -15.56
N VAL A 195 -0.60 3.71 -16.51
CA VAL A 195 0.79 3.63 -17.00
C VAL A 195 1.78 3.95 -15.89
N LEU A 196 1.54 5.00 -15.10
CA LEU A 196 2.40 5.36 -13.97
C LEU A 196 2.36 4.29 -12.88
N GLY A 197 1.17 3.78 -12.55
CA GLY A 197 1.00 2.73 -11.55
C GLY A 197 1.70 1.42 -11.93
N PHE A 198 1.56 0.99 -13.19
CA PHE A 198 2.26 -0.19 -13.70
C PHE A 198 3.76 0.08 -13.91
N GLY A 199 4.12 1.31 -14.29
CA GLY A 199 5.50 1.74 -14.47
C GLY A 199 6.35 1.57 -13.21
N VAL A 200 5.75 1.77 -12.03
CA VAL A 200 6.41 1.50 -10.74
C VAL A 200 6.81 0.02 -10.60
N LEU A 201 6.00 -0.92 -11.07
CA LEU A 201 6.34 -2.36 -11.05
C LEU A 201 7.47 -2.69 -12.03
N LEU A 202 7.49 -2.02 -13.18
CA LEU A 202 8.56 -2.16 -14.16
C LEU A 202 9.89 -1.61 -13.62
N LEU A 203 9.87 -0.44 -12.97
CA LEU A 203 11.04 0.12 -12.28
C LEU A 203 11.54 -0.80 -11.16
N TYR A 204 10.64 -1.43 -10.41
CA TYR A 204 11.01 -2.45 -9.43
C TYR A 204 11.70 -3.66 -10.08
N GLY A 205 11.16 -4.17 -11.20
CA GLY A 205 11.77 -5.26 -11.96
C GLY A 205 13.16 -4.90 -12.53
N LEU A 206 13.32 -3.65 -13.00
CA LEU A 206 14.61 -3.12 -13.44
C LEU A 206 15.60 -3.07 -12.28
N GLY A 207 15.19 -2.54 -11.13
CA GLY A 207 16.03 -2.48 -9.93
C GLY A 207 16.46 -3.87 -9.43
N ALA A 208 15.57 -4.86 -9.51
CA ALA A 208 15.86 -6.24 -9.14
C ALA A 208 16.81 -6.96 -10.11
N SER A 209 16.96 -6.44 -11.34
CA SER A 209 17.81 -7.05 -12.39
C SER A 209 19.17 -6.36 -12.54
N ALA A 210 19.41 -5.27 -11.82
CA ALA A 210 20.67 -4.54 -11.86
C ALA A 210 21.81 -5.32 -11.21
N GLU A 211 23.03 -5.15 -11.71
CA GLU A 211 24.22 -5.75 -11.09
C GLU A 211 24.44 -5.19 -9.68
N GLY A 212 24.74 -6.07 -8.71
CA GLY A 212 24.86 -5.68 -7.30
C GLY A 212 23.53 -5.43 -6.59
N HIS A 213 22.40 -5.91 -7.14
CA HIS A 213 21.10 -5.74 -6.52
C HIS A 213 21.09 -6.27 -5.07
N PRO A 214 20.41 -5.57 -4.15
CA PRO A 214 20.25 -6.07 -2.79
C PRO A 214 19.39 -7.34 -2.79
N SER A 215 19.39 -8.07 -1.67
CA SER A 215 18.53 -9.25 -1.53
C SER A 215 17.07 -8.87 -1.77
N LYS A 216 16.26 -9.80 -2.30
CA LYS A 216 14.84 -9.53 -2.66
C LYS A 216 14.05 -8.90 -1.50
N ASN A 217 14.33 -9.33 -0.27
CA ASN A 217 13.69 -8.81 0.95
C ASN A 217 14.03 -7.32 1.17
N VAL A 218 15.30 -6.94 0.98
CA VAL A 218 15.76 -5.54 1.07
C VAL A 218 15.14 -4.71 -0.05
N ALA A 219 15.10 -5.23 -1.29
CA ALA A 219 14.50 -4.51 -2.42
C ALA A 219 13.01 -4.21 -2.17
N TRP A 220 12.27 -5.19 -1.63
CA TRP A 220 10.87 -5.03 -1.23
C TRP A 220 10.69 -4.03 -0.07
N ALA A 221 11.58 -4.07 0.92
CA ALA A 221 11.60 -3.13 2.04
C ALA A 221 11.83 -1.68 1.57
N VAL A 222 12.79 -1.45 0.68
CA VAL A 222 13.06 -0.13 0.08
C VAL A 222 11.86 0.36 -0.74
N TYR A 223 11.22 -0.55 -1.49
CA TYR A 223 10.01 -0.26 -2.25
C TYR A 223 8.87 0.24 -1.34
N MET A 224 8.59 -0.46 -0.24
CA MET A 224 7.54 -0.06 0.73
C MET A 224 7.89 1.23 1.47
N THR A 225 9.16 1.41 1.84
CA THR A 225 9.67 2.64 2.47
C THR A 225 9.45 3.85 1.57
N SER A 226 9.68 3.71 0.27
CA SER A 226 9.49 4.79 -0.70
C SER A 226 8.03 5.28 -0.70
N TYR A 227 7.05 4.38 -0.66
CA TYR A 227 5.63 4.76 -0.54
C TYR A 227 5.34 5.55 0.73
N ILE A 228 5.92 5.16 1.86
CA ILE A 228 5.73 5.87 3.13
C ILE A 228 6.32 7.28 3.05
N LEU A 229 7.54 7.42 2.51
CA LEU A 229 8.20 8.73 2.37
C LEU A 229 7.41 9.67 1.45
N PHE A 230 7.03 9.20 0.25
CA PHE A 230 6.25 10.02 -0.67
C PHE A 230 4.85 10.32 -0.12
N GLY A 231 4.16 9.34 0.46
CA GLY A 231 2.85 9.53 1.07
C GLY A 231 2.85 10.57 2.18
N ASN A 232 3.87 10.55 3.04
CA ASN A 232 4.05 11.57 4.07
C ASN A 232 4.47 12.93 3.51
N GLY A 233 5.37 12.95 2.53
CA GLY A 233 5.76 14.18 1.83
C GLY A 233 4.56 14.89 1.20
N PHE A 234 3.70 14.14 0.50
CA PHE A 234 2.46 14.68 -0.04
C PHE A 234 1.49 15.11 1.06
N GLY A 235 1.37 14.40 2.17
CA GLY A 235 0.56 14.83 3.31
C GLY A 235 1.04 16.14 3.95
N LEU A 236 2.35 16.41 3.96
CA LEU A 236 2.89 17.70 4.37
C LEU A 236 2.57 18.81 3.35
N ILE A 237 2.71 18.52 2.05
CA ILE A 237 2.42 19.46 0.96
C ILE A 237 0.93 19.84 0.93
N THR A 238 0.02 18.88 1.14
CA THR A 238 -1.42 19.12 1.22
C THR A 238 -1.84 19.85 2.50
N ARG A 239 -0.87 20.18 3.38
CA ARG A 239 -1.08 20.89 4.63
C ARG A 239 -2.07 20.16 5.56
N GLU A 240 -2.15 18.83 5.47
CA GLU A 240 -3.04 18.01 6.31
C GLU A 240 -2.86 18.30 7.80
N TRP A 241 -1.63 18.61 8.19
CA TRP A 241 -1.18 18.73 9.57
C TRP A 241 -1.03 20.17 10.06
N LYS A 242 -1.48 21.17 9.27
CA LYS A 242 -1.23 22.59 9.54
C LYS A 242 -1.84 23.09 10.85
N ASP A 243 -3.01 22.55 11.24
CA ASP A 243 -3.75 22.98 12.43
C ASP A 243 -3.56 22.05 13.64
N CYS A 244 -2.55 21.16 13.59
CA CYS A 244 -2.28 20.22 14.67
C CYS A 244 -1.30 20.81 15.69
N SER A 245 -1.38 20.36 16.95
CA SER A 245 -0.40 20.75 17.95
C SER A 245 1.01 20.25 17.60
N VAL A 246 2.04 20.97 18.08
CA VAL A 246 3.44 20.55 17.92
C VAL A 246 3.66 19.14 18.46
N ARG A 247 2.97 18.77 19.55
CA ARG A 247 3.02 17.43 20.14
C ARG A 247 2.48 16.36 19.19
N THR A 248 1.36 16.62 18.51
CA THR A 248 0.79 15.72 17.51
C THR A 248 1.73 15.54 16.32
N HIS A 249 2.40 16.61 15.90
CA HIS A 249 3.38 16.56 14.81
C HIS A 249 4.62 15.73 15.19
N VAL A 250 5.15 15.91 16.40
CA VAL A 250 6.28 15.13 16.92
C VAL A 250 5.91 13.66 17.08
N GLU A 251 4.72 13.33 17.60
CA GLU A 251 4.25 11.94 17.72
C GLU A 251 4.11 11.26 16.35
N LEU A 252 3.62 11.99 15.34
CA LEU A 252 3.56 11.49 13.96
C LEU A 252 4.96 11.22 13.40
N MET A 253 5.87 12.19 13.51
CA MET A 253 7.24 12.07 12.97
C MET A 253 8.02 10.97 13.67
N ALA A 254 7.88 10.83 14.99
CA ALA A 254 8.46 9.73 15.75
C ALA A 254 7.89 8.38 15.30
N GLY A 255 6.58 8.31 15.07
CA GLY A 255 5.93 7.11 14.54
C GLY A 255 6.45 6.72 13.15
N ILE A 256 6.56 7.68 12.22
CA ILE A 256 7.13 7.45 10.88
C ILE A 256 8.59 6.98 11.00
N ALA A 257 9.40 7.63 11.84
CA ALA A 257 10.79 7.22 12.05
C ALA A 257 10.91 5.78 12.57
N LEU A 258 10.04 5.38 13.51
CA LEU A 258 9.97 4.00 13.99
C LEU A 258 9.57 3.01 12.88
N LEU A 259 8.60 3.36 12.04
CA LEU A 259 8.18 2.52 10.92
C LEU A 259 9.28 2.37 9.86
N LEU A 260 10.02 3.44 9.57
CA LEU A 260 11.19 3.39 8.68
C LEU A 260 12.29 2.51 9.29
N GLY A 261 12.56 2.65 10.58
CA GLY A 261 13.51 1.79 11.31
C GLY A 261 13.10 0.31 11.30
N ALA A 262 11.80 0.04 11.45
CA ALA A 262 11.25 -1.31 11.36
C ALA A 262 11.54 -1.96 10.00
N ILE A 263 11.27 -1.24 8.91
CA ILE A 263 11.52 -1.74 7.56
C ILE A 263 13.02 -1.94 7.33
N GLY A 264 13.87 -1.04 7.82
CA GLY A 264 15.33 -1.21 7.79
C GLY A 264 15.80 -2.46 8.53
N SER A 265 15.26 -2.74 9.72
CA SER A 265 15.62 -3.94 10.48
C SER A 265 15.14 -5.25 9.82
N LEU A 266 13.97 -5.24 9.19
CA LEU A 266 13.45 -6.39 8.42
C LEU A 266 14.21 -6.62 7.11
N ALA A 267 14.85 -5.58 6.56
CA ALA A 267 15.72 -5.72 5.40
C ALA A 267 17.02 -6.48 5.75
N VAL A 268 17.52 -6.34 6.98
CA VAL A 268 18.80 -6.92 7.43
C VAL A 268 18.64 -8.34 8.02
N SER A 269 17.40 -8.77 8.31
CA SER A 269 17.08 -10.09 8.90
C SER A 269 17.01 -11.22 7.89
#